data_AF-A0A4R3NI43-F1
#
_entry.id   AF-A0A4R3NI43-F1
#
_cell.length_a   1.000
_cell.length_b   1.000
_cell.length_c   1.000
_cell.angle_alpha   90.00
_cell.angle_beta   90.00
_cell.angle_gamma   90.00
#
_symmetry.space_group_name_H-M   'P 1'
#
loop_
_entity.id
_entity.type
_entity.pdbx_description
1 polymer ?
#
loop_
_entity_poly.entity_id
_entity_poly.type
_entity_poly.pdbx_seq_one_letter_code
_entity_poly.pdbx_strand_id
1 'polypeptide(L)'
;MIDRLMLRAGGSALRSIRFAVAQMPELQARRQAVEIYLLVTACNVRQATAAALCGCTKQNISKHLRRVEKAREDPAFDAALTKIETVMTGEQQ
;
A
#
# COMPACT_ATOMS: atom_id res chain seq x y z
N MET A 1 24.29 -2.70 -5.59
CA MET A 1 23.71 -2.09 -6.83
C MET A 1 22.21 -2.37 -6.96
N ILE A 2 21.73 -3.59 -6.66
CA ILE A 2 20.31 -3.98 -6.70
C ILE A 2 19.41 -3.10 -5.80
N ASP A 3 19.89 -2.67 -4.62
CA ASP A 3 19.07 -1.91 -3.66
C ASP A 3 18.63 -0.53 -4.17
N ARG A 4 19.48 0.18 -4.93
CA ARG A 4 19.16 1.52 -5.44
C ARG A 4 18.08 1.47 -6.54
N LEU A 5 18.10 0.42 -7.36
CA LEU A 5 17.06 0.19 -8.37
C LEU A 5 15.72 -0.13 -7.69
N MET A 6 15.73 -1.01 -6.70
CA MET A 6 14.52 -1.39 -5.94
C MET A 6 13.91 -0.20 -5.19
N LEU A 7 14.73 0.67 -4.61
CA LEU A 7 14.25 1.91 -4.00
C LEU A 7 13.62 2.86 -5.02
N ARG A 8 14.19 3.00 -6.22
CA ARG A 8 13.60 3.85 -7.28
C ARG A 8 12.29 3.28 -7.82
N ALA A 9 12.24 1.97 -8.06
CA ALA A 9 11.03 1.28 -8.51
C ALA A 9 9.93 1.40 -7.45
N GLY A 10 10.23 1.05 -6.18
CA GLY A 10 9.29 1.17 -5.07
C GLY A 10 8.83 2.61 -4.82
N GLY A 11 9.72 3.60 -4.96
CA GLY A 11 9.35 5.01 -4.86
C GLY A 11 8.47 5.50 -6.02
N SER A 12 8.54 4.88 -7.19
CA SER A 12 7.64 5.16 -8.32
C SER A 12 6.28 4.49 -8.09
N ALA A 13 6.26 3.23 -7.67
CA ALA A 13 5.05 2.53 -7.27
C ALA A 13 4.29 3.27 -6.16
N LEU A 14 4.98 3.72 -5.11
CA LEU A 14 4.38 4.48 -4.02
C LEU A 14 3.72 5.79 -4.49
N ARG A 15 4.28 6.47 -5.50
CA ARG A 15 3.67 7.67 -6.09
C ARG A 15 2.38 7.32 -6.86
N SER A 16 2.38 6.23 -7.63
CA SER A 16 1.17 5.77 -8.33
C SER A 16 0.08 5.34 -7.34
N ILE A 17 0.45 4.61 -6.27
CA ILE A 17 -0.46 4.22 -5.20
C ILE A 17 -1.07 5.47 -4.53
N ARG A 18 -0.24 6.46 -4.17
CA ARG A 18 -0.69 7.74 -3.61
C ARG A 18 -1.71 8.44 -4.50
N PHE A 19 -1.45 8.44 -5.81
CA PHE A 19 -2.37 9.03 -6.77
C PHE A 19 -3.72 8.28 -6.80
N ALA A 20 -3.69 6.95 -6.91
CA ALA A 20 -4.91 6.13 -6.91
C ALA A 20 -5.71 6.28 -5.61
N VAL A 21 -5.05 6.18 -4.46
CA VAL A 21 -5.68 6.34 -3.14
C VAL A 21 -6.28 7.74 -2.99
N ALA A 22 -5.65 8.80 -3.49
CA ALA A 22 -6.18 10.16 -3.42
C ALA A 22 -7.52 10.35 -4.13
N GLN A 23 -7.89 9.46 -5.06
CA GLN A 23 -9.18 9.48 -5.76
C GLN A 23 -10.28 8.71 -5.02
N MET A 24 -9.97 8.06 -3.88
CA MET A 24 -10.91 7.23 -3.12
C MET A 24 -11.19 7.85 -1.74
N PRO A 25 -12.32 8.53 -1.54
CA PRO A 25 -12.71 9.14 -0.27
C PRO A 25 -12.74 8.14 0.91
N GLU A 26 -13.19 6.92 0.66
CA GLU A 26 -13.38 5.84 1.65
C GLU A 26 -12.04 5.44 2.30
N LEU A 27 -10.94 5.61 1.58
CA LEU A 27 -9.60 5.24 2.02
C LEU A 27 -8.88 6.38 2.74
N GLN A 28 -9.36 7.63 2.67
CA GLN A 28 -8.63 8.81 3.14
C GLN A 28 -8.35 8.78 4.64
N ALA A 29 -9.30 8.34 5.45
CA ALA A 29 -9.14 8.23 6.91
C ALA A 29 -7.96 7.34 7.32
N ARG A 30 -7.54 6.42 6.45
CA ARG A 30 -6.45 5.46 6.68
C ARG A 30 -5.39 5.50 5.57
N ARG A 31 -5.31 6.60 4.83
CA ARG A 31 -4.50 6.77 3.61
C ARG A 31 -3.09 6.20 3.74
N GLN A 32 -2.33 6.63 4.74
CA GLN A 32 -0.94 6.17 4.91
C GLN A 32 -0.83 4.66 5.14
N ALA A 33 -1.78 4.08 5.88
CA ALA A 33 -1.78 2.65 6.13
C ALA A 33 -2.09 1.86 4.84
N VAL A 34 -3.03 2.35 4.04
CA VAL A 34 -3.40 1.78 2.73
C VAL A 34 -2.24 1.89 1.73
N GLU A 35 -1.57 3.05 1.66
CA GLU A 35 -0.41 3.23 0.78
C GLU A 35 0.71 2.22 1.08
N ILE A 36 1.01 2.02 2.37
CA ILE A 36 2.00 1.04 2.82
C ILE A 36 1.53 -0.39 2.54
N TYR A 37 0.25 -0.66 2.75
CA TYR A 37 -0.34 -1.98 2.51
C TYR A 37 -0.18 -2.40 1.06
N LEU A 38 -0.66 -1.59 0.12
CA LEU A 38 -0.59 -1.87 -1.32
C LEU A 38 0.86 -1.98 -1.82
N LEU A 39 1.78 -1.19 -1.26
CA LEU A 39 3.19 -1.29 -1.62
C LEU A 39 3.78 -2.66 -1.23
N VAL A 40 3.36 -3.21 -0.09
CA VAL A 40 3.84 -4.50 0.40
C VAL A 40 3.09 -5.66 -0.26
N THR A 41 1.77 -5.60 -0.39
CA THR A 41 0.93 -6.72 -0.86
C THR A 41 0.84 -6.76 -2.37
N ALA A 42 0.42 -5.67 -3.01
CA ALA A 42 0.21 -5.62 -4.46
C ALA A 42 1.54 -5.47 -5.24
N CYS A 43 2.49 -4.67 -4.73
CA CYS A 43 3.80 -4.50 -5.40
C CYS A 43 4.90 -5.45 -4.87
N ASN A 44 4.57 -6.33 -3.93
CA ASN A 44 5.50 -7.29 -3.30
C ASN A 44 6.81 -6.65 -2.78
N VAL A 45 6.75 -5.41 -2.31
CA VAL A 45 7.93 -4.72 -1.76
C VAL A 45 8.21 -5.25 -0.36
N ARG A 46 9.42 -5.79 -0.16
CA ARG A 46 9.89 -6.26 1.15
C ARG A 46 9.71 -5.18 2.21
N GLN A 47 9.23 -5.55 3.40
CA GLN A 47 8.92 -4.60 4.48
C GLN A 47 10.10 -3.70 4.88
N ALA A 48 11.35 -4.19 4.82
CA ALA A 48 12.54 -3.38 5.08
C ALA A 48 12.74 -2.27 4.04
N THR A 49 12.46 -2.56 2.77
CA THR A 49 12.51 -1.59 1.68
C THR A 49 11.33 -0.61 1.77
N ALA A 50 10.12 -1.08 2.09
CA ALA A 50 8.96 -0.23 2.32
C ALA A 50 9.19 0.73 3.51
N ALA A 51 9.80 0.25 4.59
CA ALA A 51 10.19 1.05 5.75
C ALA A 51 11.16 2.18 5.36
N ALA A 52 12.19 1.86 4.57
CA ALA A 52 13.13 2.87 4.05
C ALA A 52 12.44 3.90 3.14
N LEU A 53 11.54 3.46 2.25
CA LEU A 53 10.79 4.36 1.35
C LEU A 53 9.81 5.28 2.08
N CYS A 54 9.22 4.80 3.17
CA CYS A 54 8.24 5.55 3.95
C CYS A 54 8.86 6.31 5.13
N GLY A 55 10.18 6.22 5.35
CA GLY A 55 10.87 6.88 6.46
C GLY A 55 10.41 6.39 7.83
N CYS A 56 10.09 5.10 7.97
CA CYS A 56 9.57 4.52 9.20
C CYS A 56 10.27 3.20 9.57
N THR A 57 9.90 2.61 10.72
CA THR A 57 10.47 1.32 11.15
C THR A 57 9.70 0.14 10.57
N LYS A 58 10.33 -1.03 10.46
CA LYS A 58 9.64 -2.28 10.08
C LYS A 58 8.45 -2.60 11.01
N GLN A 59 8.57 -2.29 12.31
CA GLN A 59 7.47 -2.46 13.26
C GLN A 59 6.28 -1.55 12.94
N ASN A 60 6.52 -0.31 12.47
CA ASN A 60 5.47 0.58 12.00
C ASN A 60 4.78 0.01 10.76
N ILE A 61 5.53 -0.56 9.80
CA ILE A 61 4.95 -1.26 8.65
C ILE A 61 3.98 -2.35 9.11
N SER A 62 4.41 -3.26 10.00
CA SER A 62 3.54 -4.33 10.51
C SER A 62 2.28 -3.80 11.21
N LYS A 63 2.37 -2.68 11.94
CA LYS A 63 1.21 -2.01 12.53
C LYS A 63 0.24 -1.47 11.47
N HIS A 64 0.75 -0.86 10.41
CA HIS A 64 -0.07 -0.36 9.30
C HIS A 64 -0.78 -1.49 8.57
N LEU A 65 -0.10 -2.61 8.29
CA LEU A 65 -0.72 -3.78 7.67
C LEU A 65 -1.90 -4.29 8.50
N ARG A 66 -1.69 -4.51 9.81
CA ARG A 66 -2.76 -4.94 10.72
C ARG A 66 -3.93 -3.95 10.81
N ARG A 67 -3.65 -2.65 10.73
CA ARG A 67 -4.69 -1.61 10.73
C ARG A 67 -5.56 -1.67 9.48
N VAL A 68 -4.97 -1.99 8.33
CA VAL A 68 -5.73 -2.18 7.08
C VAL A 68 -6.57 -3.43 7.17
N GLU A 69 -6.01 -4.57 7.55
CA GLU A 69 -6.76 -5.82 7.70
C GLU A 69 -7.98 -5.67 8.63
N LYS A 70 -7.81 -4.99 9.77
CA LYS A 70 -8.93 -4.67 10.65
C LYS A 70 -9.96 -3.75 10.00
N ALA A 71 -9.52 -2.79 9.19
CA ALA A 71 -10.43 -1.88 8.50
C ALA A 71 -11.24 -2.56 7.38
N ARG A 72 -10.79 -3.71 6.87
CA ARG A 72 -11.55 -4.52 5.89
C ARG A 72 -12.85 -5.11 6.46
N GLU A 73 -13.06 -5.04 7.78
CA GLU A 73 -14.35 -5.34 8.40
C GLU A 73 -15.46 -4.36 7.96
N ASP A 74 -15.10 -3.17 7.48
CA ASP A 74 -16.03 -2.20 6.88
C ASP A 74 -16.21 -2.49 5.37
N PRO A 75 -17.42 -2.87 4.91
CA PRO A 75 -17.65 -3.23 3.51
C PRO A 75 -17.33 -2.11 2.51
N ALA A 76 -17.52 -0.84 2.89
CA ALA A 76 -17.25 0.28 1.98
C ALA A 76 -15.73 0.46 1.77
N PHE A 77 -14.97 0.31 2.86
CA PHE A 77 -13.52 0.34 2.82
C PHE A 77 -12.96 -0.85 2.03
N ASP A 78 -13.45 -2.06 2.28
CA ASP A 78 -12.98 -3.27 1.62
C ASP A 78 -13.25 -3.24 0.10
N ALA A 79 -14.45 -2.82 -0.31
CA ALA A 79 -14.78 -2.66 -1.72
C ALA A 79 -13.88 -1.62 -2.41
N ALA A 80 -13.59 -0.49 -1.75
CA ALA A 80 -12.71 0.54 -2.29
C ALA A 80 -11.26 0.06 -2.41
N LEU A 81 -10.75 -0.67 -1.41
CA LEU A 81 -9.41 -1.26 -1.43
C LEU A 81 -9.28 -2.31 -2.55
N THR A 82 -10.26 -3.22 -2.63
CA THR A 82 -10.30 -4.30 -3.63
C THR A 82 -10.26 -3.75 -5.06
N LYS A 83 -10.99 -2.66 -5.35
CA LYS A 83 -10.93 -1.99 -6.66
C LYS A 83 -9.51 -1.60 -7.06
N ILE A 84 -8.71 -1.07 -6.12
CA ILE A 84 -7.32 -0.71 -6.40
C ILE A 84 -6.48 -1.97 -6.58
N GLU A 85 -6.65 -2.97 -5.72
CA GLU A 85 -5.91 -4.24 -5.78
C GLU A 85 -6.10 -4.93 -7.13
N THR A 86 -7.34 -5.08 -7.59
CA THR A 86 -7.67 -5.64 -8.93
C THR A 86 -6.96 -4.91 -10.06
N VAL A 87 -6.92 -3.58 -10.04
CA VAL A 87 -6.24 -2.78 -11.07
C VAL A 87 -4.72 -2.97 -11.00
N MET A 88 -4.16 -3.08 -9.79
CA MET A 88 -2.72 -3.20 -9.59
C MET A 88 -2.18 -4.61 -9.90
N THR A 89 -2.92 -5.67 -9.57
CA THR A 89 -2.51 -7.06 -9.81
C THR A 89 -2.91 -7.53 -11.22
N GLY A 90 -3.92 -6.89 -11.83
CA GLY A 90 -4.48 -7.32 -13.11
C GLY A 90 -5.35 -8.58 -13.00
N GLU A 91 -5.59 -9.08 -11.78
CA GLU A 91 -6.44 -10.23 -11.53
C GLU A 91 -7.90 -9.78 -11.42
N GLN A 92 -8.71 -10.08 -12.43
CA GLN A 92 -10.16 -9.98 -12.36
C GLN A 92 -10.66 -11.21 -11.58
N GLN A 93 -11.03 -11.04 -10.32
CA GLN A 93 -11.76 -12.07 -9.54
C GLN A 93 -13.24 -12.04 -9.88
#